data_AF-A0A2S6C1R3-F1
#
_entry.id   AF-A0A2S6C1R3-F1
#
_cell.length_a   1.000
_cell.length_b   1.000
_cell.length_c   1.000
_cell.angle_alpha   90.00
_cell.angle_beta   90.00
_cell.angle_gamma   90.00
#
_symmetry.space_group_name_H-M   'P 1'
#
loop_
_entity.id
_entity.type
_entity.pdbx_description
1 polymer ?
#
loop_
_entity_poly.entity_id
_entity_poly.type
_entity_poly.pdbx_seq_one_letter_code
_entity_poly.pdbx_strand_id
1 'polypeptide(L)'
;MCTLERLHVLLGFGVQQNTLLAKTPRVMLVAIDCEAFEMDQSKVTEVGISTIDTTSVRALQPQSYGQSYPLIASSHYRIKEHGHLRNRRYSKGNPNNFQHGKTAWVSIEEAREVLRAMLEDVESTREVVLVGHALKNDLAYLRRLGIDALAIPNVVLQLDTQRIATPKRLTPGLGKLLTALAIPADNLHNAGNDAHFTLRAVLEIARKEFNHPGSVLESLPKPVGDAKGDEKPQKVPLQSATADNGPHIRTFDQIRAAQLEDTRLPTE
;
A
#
# COMPACT_ATOMS: atom_id res chain seq x y z
N MET A 1 -4.25 12.32 -21.72
CA MET A 1 -4.34 10.93 -21.27
C MET A 1 -4.85 10.91 -19.84
N CYS A 2 -5.99 10.30 -19.57
CA CYS A 2 -6.53 10.17 -18.22
C CYS A 2 -5.69 9.18 -17.39
N THR A 3 -5.80 9.21 -16.06
CA THR A 3 -4.99 8.35 -15.16
C THR A 3 -5.15 6.86 -15.48
N LEU A 4 -6.34 6.43 -15.86
CA LEU A 4 -6.65 5.04 -16.21
C LEU A 4 -6.01 4.60 -17.54
N GLU A 5 -6.02 5.46 -18.56
CA GLU A 5 -5.29 5.21 -19.81
C GLU A 5 -3.79 5.07 -19.56
N ARG A 6 -3.20 5.91 -18.69
CA ARG A 6 -1.79 5.78 -18.30
C ARG A 6 -1.53 4.44 -17.62
N LEU A 7 -2.42 4.01 -16.71
CA LEU A 7 -2.33 2.72 -16.04
C LEU A 7 -2.40 1.56 -17.05
N HIS A 8 -3.30 1.62 -18.03
CA HIS A 8 -3.38 0.62 -19.11
C HIS A 8 -2.06 0.53 -19.89
N VAL A 9 -1.49 1.66 -20.30
CA VAL A 9 -0.19 1.69 -21.01
C VAL A 9 0.93 1.14 -20.12
N LEU A 10 0.98 1.54 -18.84
CA LEU A 10 1.98 1.06 -17.89
C LEU A 10 1.95 -0.46 -17.71
N LEU A 11 0.77 -1.06 -17.79
CA LEU A 11 0.57 -2.50 -17.66
C LEU A 11 0.61 -3.24 -19.01
N GLY A 12 0.76 -2.53 -20.13
CA GLY A 12 0.89 -3.11 -21.47
C GLY A 12 -0.43 -3.44 -22.17
N PHE A 13 -1.56 -2.97 -21.66
CA PHE A 13 -2.84 -3.12 -22.34
C PHE A 13 -2.90 -2.27 -23.62
N GLY A 14 -3.36 -2.86 -24.72
CA GLY A 14 -3.53 -2.16 -26.00
C GLY A 14 -2.24 -1.79 -26.74
N VAL A 15 -1.07 -2.21 -26.25
CA VAL A 15 0.22 -1.99 -26.90
C VAL A 15 0.54 -3.18 -27.81
N GLN A 16 0.74 -2.94 -29.11
CA GLN A 16 1.28 -3.98 -30.01
C GLN A 16 2.70 -4.34 -29.55
N GLN A 17 2.94 -5.61 -29.22
CA GLN A 17 4.13 -6.08 -28.49
C GLN A 17 5.50 -5.82 -29.17
N ASN A 18 5.56 -5.33 -30.41
CA ASN A 18 6.76 -5.44 -31.23
C ASN A 18 7.70 -4.22 -31.35
N THR A 19 7.49 -3.06 -30.70
CA THR A 19 8.52 -1.99 -30.82
C THR A 19 8.68 -0.99 -29.67
N LEU A 20 7.76 -0.91 -28.70
CA LEU A 20 7.78 0.13 -27.65
C LEU A 20 8.36 -0.33 -26.30
N LEU A 21 8.47 -1.64 -26.06
CA LEU A 21 8.88 -2.20 -24.76
C LEU A 21 10.36 -1.99 -24.43
N ALA A 22 11.24 -1.87 -25.43
CA ALA A 22 12.68 -1.75 -25.23
C ALA A 22 13.15 -0.34 -24.79
N LYS A 23 12.25 0.68 -24.78
CA LYS A 23 12.59 2.07 -24.45
C LYS A 23 11.79 2.66 -23.28
N THR A 24 10.83 1.94 -22.71
CA THR A 24 10.12 2.44 -21.53
C THR A 24 10.95 2.24 -20.27
N PRO A 25 11.09 3.27 -19.41
CA PRO A 25 11.77 3.12 -18.13
C PRO A 25 11.12 2.01 -17.30
N ARG A 26 11.91 1.34 -16.46
CA ARG A 26 11.42 0.30 -15.57
C ARG A 26 10.52 0.96 -14.53
N VAL A 27 9.22 0.66 -14.56
CA VAL A 27 8.25 1.24 -13.63
C VAL A 27 7.88 0.21 -12.56
N MET A 28 8.02 0.59 -11.29
CA MET A 28 7.46 -0.18 -10.17
C MET A 28 6.26 0.53 -9.58
N LEU A 29 5.18 -0.23 -9.35
CA LEU A 29 4.08 0.22 -8.54
C LEU A 29 4.42 -0.05 -7.07
N VAL A 30 4.31 0.96 -6.21
CA VAL A 30 4.55 0.87 -4.77
C VAL A 30 3.29 1.31 -4.05
N ALA A 31 2.52 0.36 -3.51
CA ALA A 31 1.40 0.67 -2.63
C ALA A 31 1.86 0.88 -1.20
N ILE A 32 1.32 1.90 -0.57
CA ILE A 32 1.52 2.21 0.84
C ILE A 32 0.16 2.32 1.51
N ASP A 33 0.06 1.74 2.69
CA ASP A 33 -1.03 1.94 3.63
C ASP A 33 -0.43 2.17 5.02
N CYS A 34 -1.04 3.05 5.80
CA CYS A 34 -0.57 3.41 7.14
C CYS A 34 -1.73 3.39 8.14
N GLU A 35 -1.55 2.66 9.23
CA GLU A 35 -2.44 2.74 10.39
C GLU A 35 -1.89 3.73 11.42
N ALA A 36 -2.79 4.47 12.06
CA ALA A 36 -2.45 5.43 13.11
C ALA A 36 -3.35 5.24 14.32
N PHE A 37 -2.87 5.64 15.50
CA PHE A 37 -3.63 5.49 16.73
C PHE A 37 -4.92 6.32 16.71
N GLU A 38 -6.07 5.68 16.91
CA GLU A 38 -7.40 6.28 16.74
C GLU A 38 -7.67 7.49 17.66
N MET A 39 -7.00 7.55 18.82
CA MET A 39 -7.14 8.66 19.76
C MET A 39 -6.12 9.78 19.52
N ASP A 40 -5.06 9.50 18.77
CA ASP A 40 -4.02 10.45 18.40
C ASP A 40 -3.40 10.07 17.06
N GLN A 41 -3.98 10.60 15.99
CA GLN A 41 -3.58 10.29 14.63
C GLN A 41 -2.13 10.71 14.33
N SER A 42 -1.50 11.55 15.16
CA SER A 42 -0.08 11.88 14.99
C SER A 42 0.86 10.68 15.19
N LYS A 43 0.37 9.62 15.85
CA LYS A 43 1.12 8.41 16.18
C LYS A 43 0.83 7.30 15.17
N VAL A 44 1.66 7.20 14.15
CA VAL A 44 1.61 6.12 13.16
C VAL A 44 2.01 4.80 13.82
N THR A 45 1.16 3.78 13.79
CA THR A 45 1.37 2.50 14.47
C THR A 45 1.90 1.42 13.55
N GLU A 46 1.51 1.45 12.27
CA GLU A 46 1.84 0.43 11.28
C GLU A 46 2.10 1.07 9.91
N VAL A 47 3.01 0.47 9.14
CA VAL A 47 3.28 0.83 7.74
C VAL A 47 3.27 -0.46 6.93
N GLY A 48 2.39 -0.50 5.93
CA GLY A 48 2.36 -1.52 4.91
C GLY A 48 3.00 -1.03 3.62
N ILE A 49 3.83 -1.85 3.01
CA ILE A 49 4.40 -1.57 1.70
C ILE A 49 4.20 -2.79 0.83
N SER A 50 3.64 -2.61 -0.36
CA SER A 50 3.57 -3.67 -1.36
C SER A 50 4.08 -3.17 -2.70
N THR A 51 4.81 -4.02 -3.41
CA THR A 51 5.48 -3.63 -4.65
C THR A 51 5.25 -4.64 -5.76
N ILE A 52 5.15 -4.15 -7.00
CA ILE A 52 5.12 -5.00 -8.20
C ILE A 52 5.78 -4.30 -9.39
N ASP A 53 6.69 -5.01 -10.06
CA ASP A 53 7.35 -4.56 -11.28
C ASP A 53 6.40 -4.69 -12.47
N THR A 54 6.12 -3.58 -13.15
CA THR A 54 5.21 -3.58 -14.31
C THR A 54 5.76 -4.42 -15.47
N THR A 55 7.08 -4.63 -15.57
CA THR A 55 7.70 -5.49 -16.58
C THR A 55 7.27 -6.94 -16.41
N SER A 56 7.24 -7.43 -15.17
CA SER A 56 6.78 -8.78 -14.85
C SER A 56 5.28 -8.96 -15.12
N VAL A 57 4.48 -7.90 -14.93
CA VAL A 57 3.05 -7.91 -15.26
C VAL A 57 2.82 -7.92 -16.77
N ARG A 58 3.57 -7.11 -17.53
CA ARG A 58 3.49 -7.05 -19.00
C ARG A 58 3.86 -8.37 -19.67
N ALA A 59 4.72 -9.17 -19.03
CA ALA A 59 5.09 -10.49 -19.50
C ALA A 59 3.92 -11.50 -19.41
N LEU A 60 2.90 -11.20 -18.60
CA LEU A 60 1.69 -12.00 -18.51
C LEU A 60 0.72 -11.64 -19.64
N GLN A 61 0.04 -12.65 -20.16
CA GLN A 61 -1.07 -12.42 -21.07
C GLN A 61 -2.23 -11.74 -20.33
N PRO A 62 -3.02 -10.84 -20.97
CA PRO A 62 -4.14 -10.15 -20.34
C PRO A 62 -5.14 -11.06 -19.61
N GLN A 63 -5.36 -12.28 -20.12
CA GLN A 63 -6.29 -13.25 -19.53
C GLN A 63 -5.70 -13.94 -18.28
N SER A 64 -4.38 -13.88 -18.11
CA SER A 64 -3.63 -14.47 -17.00
C SER A 64 -3.28 -13.45 -15.91
N TYR A 65 -3.86 -12.25 -15.92
CA TYR A 65 -3.55 -11.21 -14.92
C TYR A 65 -3.75 -11.64 -13.47
N GLY A 66 -4.67 -12.58 -13.18
CA GLY A 66 -4.80 -13.15 -11.84
C GLY A 66 -3.55 -13.89 -11.34
N GLN A 67 -2.67 -14.33 -12.25
CA GLN A 67 -1.37 -14.92 -11.94
C GLN A 67 -0.30 -13.88 -11.58
N SER A 68 -0.62 -12.58 -11.62
CA SER A 68 0.28 -11.52 -11.16
C SER A 68 0.30 -11.37 -9.64
N TYR A 69 -0.71 -11.87 -8.92
CA TYR A 69 -0.79 -11.68 -7.46
C TYR A 69 0.39 -12.27 -6.68
N PRO A 70 0.92 -13.46 -7.04
CA PRO A 70 2.16 -13.98 -6.45
C PRO A 70 3.41 -13.13 -6.72
N LEU A 71 3.38 -12.22 -7.69
CA LEU A 71 4.49 -11.31 -7.99
C LEU A 71 4.50 -10.06 -7.09
N ILE A 72 3.45 -9.87 -6.28
CA ILE A 72 3.38 -8.76 -5.33
C ILE A 72 4.24 -9.10 -4.12
N ALA A 73 5.30 -8.33 -3.90
CA ALA A 73 6.12 -8.42 -2.70
C ALA A 73 5.59 -7.46 -1.64
N SER A 74 5.17 -8.01 -0.50
CA SER A 74 4.53 -7.25 0.58
C SER A 74 5.36 -7.29 1.86
N SER A 75 5.34 -6.21 2.61
CA SER A 75 6.00 -6.06 3.89
C SER A 75 5.08 -5.32 4.87
N HIS A 76 5.21 -5.68 6.14
CA HIS A 76 4.43 -5.10 7.22
C HIS A 76 5.35 -4.71 8.37
N TYR A 77 5.31 -3.43 8.73
CA TYR A 77 6.15 -2.83 9.75
C TYR A 77 5.29 -2.27 10.88
N ARG A 78 5.63 -2.61 12.12
CA ARG A 78 5.04 -1.99 13.33
C ARG A 78 6.06 -1.08 13.99
N ILE A 79 5.60 0.13 14.33
CA ILE A 79 6.44 1.17 14.92
C ILE A 79 6.65 0.87 16.41
N LYS A 80 7.90 0.60 16.82
CA LYS A 80 8.29 0.20 18.19
C LYS A 80 7.78 1.20 19.23
N GLU A 81 7.98 2.49 18.97
CA GLU A 81 7.63 3.62 19.82
C GLU A 81 6.11 3.69 20.08
N HIS A 82 5.30 3.21 19.13
CA HIS A 82 3.84 3.23 19.19
C HIS A 82 3.23 1.83 19.37
N GLY A 83 4.05 0.79 19.54
CA GLY A 83 3.62 -0.61 19.54
C GLY A 83 2.64 -1.00 20.65
N HIS A 84 2.64 -0.22 21.73
CA HIS A 84 1.74 -0.35 22.87
C HIS A 84 0.34 0.22 22.61
N LEU A 85 0.18 1.07 21.59
CA LEU A 85 -1.10 1.65 21.21
C LEU A 85 -1.92 0.65 20.40
N ARG A 86 -3.22 0.58 20.68
CA ARG A 86 -4.14 -0.35 20.01
C ARG A 86 -5.46 0.34 19.71
N ASN A 87 -5.88 0.26 18.45
CA ASN A 87 -7.19 0.75 18.04
C ASN A 87 -8.28 -0.28 18.38
N ARG A 88 -9.36 0.17 19.03
CA ARG A 88 -10.47 -0.67 19.49
C ARG A 88 -11.84 -0.03 19.30
N ARG A 89 -11.94 1.29 19.43
CA ARG A 89 -13.22 2.02 19.60
C ARG A 89 -13.84 2.47 18.29
N TYR A 90 -13.04 2.98 17.36
CA TYR A 90 -13.50 3.62 16.11
C TYR A 90 -13.01 2.89 14.87
N SER A 91 -11.80 2.33 14.91
CA SER A 91 -11.26 1.49 13.85
C SER A 91 -10.63 0.25 14.49
N LYS A 92 -11.27 -0.91 14.44
CA LYS A 92 -10.70 -2.10 15.08
C LYS A 92 -9.50 -2.58 14.26
N GLY A 93 -8.29 -2.32 14.76
CA GLY A 93 -7.05 -2.73 14.10
C GLY A 93 -6.84 -4.24 14.10
N ASN A 94 -6.01 -4.71 13.16
CA ASN A 94 -5.64 -6.12 13.00
C ASN A 94 -4.12 -6.37 12.85
N PRO A 95 -3.26 -5.76 13.72
CA PRO A 95 -1.80 -5.74 13.54
C PRO A 95 -1.09 -7.10 13.50
N ASN A 96 -1.74 -8.14 14.01
CA ASN A 96 -1.10 -9.45 14.23
C ASN A 96 -1.39 -10.46 13.13
N ASN A 97 -2.19 -10.11 12.11
CA ASN A 97 -2.67 -11.05 11.09
C ASN A 97 -2.15 -10.67 9.69
N PHE A 98 -0.87 -10.30 9.59
CA PHE A 98 -0.22 -10.11 8.30
C PHE A 98 -0.13 -11.45 7.55
N GLN A 99 -0.62 -11.50 6.31
CA GLN A 99 -0.82 -12.74 5.56
C GLN A 99 0.33 -13.06 4.59
N HIS A 100 1.26 -12.12 4.38
CA HIS A 100 2.27 -12.21 3.33
C HIS A 100 3.70 -12.32 3.87
N GLY A 101 3.85 -12.80 5.11
CA GLY A 101 5.15 -12.99 5.75
C GLY A 101 5.11 -12.73 7.25
N LYS A 102 6.21 -12.21 7.80
CA LYS A 102 6.35 -11.86 9.22
C LYS A 102 6.27 -10.33 9.39
N THR A 103 5.54 -9.88 10.40
CA THR A 103 5.57 -8.47 10.83
C THR A 103 6.93 -8.12 11.40
N ALA A 104 7.59 -7.09 10.85
CA ALA A 104 8.83 -6.56 11.38
C ALA A 104 8.55 -5.41 12.35
N TRP A 105 9.29 -5.36 13.45
CA TRP A 105 9.26 -4.24 14.38
C TRP A 105 10.40 -3.28 14.07
N VAL A 106 10.07 -2.02 13.82
CA VAL A 106 11.03 -0.98 13.42
C VAL A 106 10.80 0.27 14.25
N SER A 107 11.86 1.02 14.52
CA SER A 107 11.79 2.38 15.04
C SER A 107 11.24 3.31 13.96
N ILE A 108 10.88 4.54 14.34
CA ILE A 108 10.51 5.59 13.38
C ILE A 108 11.65 5.86 12.40
N GLU A 109 12.90 5.83 12.86
CA GLU A 109 14.09 6.02 12.01
C GLU A 109 14.24 4.88 11.00
N GLU A 110 14.20 3.63 11.47
CA GLU A 110 14.28 2.44 10.60
C GLU A 110 13.13 2.42 9.58
N ALA A 111 11.90 2.79 9.97
CA ALA A 111 10.78 2.92 9.05
C ALA A 111 11.06 3.97 7.96
N ARG A 112 11.65 5.10 8.33
CA ARG A 112 12.04 6.15 7.39
C ARG A 112 13.09 5.64 6.39
N GLU A 113 14.13 4.98 6.86
CA GLU A 113 15.18 4.44 6.00
C GLU A 113 14.62 3.41 5.00
N VAL A 114 13.75 2.51 5.46
CA VAL A 114 13.08 1.52 4.61
C VAL A 114 12.23 2.20 3.52
N LEU A 115 11.41 3.17 3.90
CA LEU A 115 10.54 3.89 2.98
C LEU A 115 11.35 4.68 1.93
N ARG A 116 12.45 5.33 2.34
CA ARG A 116 13.37 6.00 1.40
C ARG A 116 13.97 5.00 0.44
N ALA A 117 14.55 3.91 0.93
CA ALA A 117 15.17 2.89 0.08
C ALA A 117 14.20 2.31 -0.97
N MET A 118 12.94 2.11 -0.61
CA MET A 118 11.91 1.59 -1.51
C MET A 118 11.44 2.60 -2.58
N LEU A 119 11.53 3.90 -2.29
CA LEU A 119 11.02 4.96 -3.15
C LEU A 119 12.13 5.65 -3.97
N GLU A 120 13.35 5.76 -3.44
CA GLU A 120 14.48 6.46 -4.08
C GLU A 120 15.19 5.59 -5.12
N ASP A 121 15.07 4.25 -5.08
CA ASP A 121 15.79 3.29 -5.94
C ASP A 121 17.29 3.63 -6.02
N VAL A 122 18.11 3.03 -5.16
CA VAL A 122 19.54 3.38 -4.97
C VAL A 122 20.35 3.39 -6.27
N GLU A 123 19.93 2.64 -7.30
CA GLU A 123 20.58 2.55 -8.61
C GLU A 123 20.02 3.54 -9.66
N SER A 124 18.98 4.32 -9.34
CA SER A 124 18.39 5.43 -10.13
C SER A 124 17.85 5.07 -11.53
N THR A 125 17.53 3.80 -11.79
CA THR A 125 17.07 3.36 -13.12
C THR A 125 15.56 3.14 -13.21
N ARG A 126 14.85 3.17 -12.07
CA ARG A 126 13.42 2.89 -12.01
C ARG A 126 12.59 4.12 -11.64
N GLU A 127 11.49 4.26 -12.35
CA GLU A 127 10.40 5.15 -11.97
C GLU A 127 9.45 4.46 -10.98
N VAL A 128 8.96 5.22 -10.01
CA VAL A 128 8.00 4.77 -9.00
C VAL A 128 6.65 5.42 -9.24
N VAL A 129 5.63 4.57 -9.30
CA VAL A 129 4.23 5.00 -9.22
C VAL A 129 3.74 4.67 -7.82
N LEU A 130 3.47 5.71 -7.04
CA LEU A 130 2.95 5.58 -5.69
C LEU A 130 1.46 5.26 -5.73
N VAL A 131 1.04 4.21 -5.05
CA VAL A 131 -0.32 3.70 -5.04
C VAL A 131 -0.91 3.78 -3.64
N GLY A 132 -2.19 4.12 -3.52
CA GLY A 132 -2.91 4.05 -2.24
C GLY A 132 -4.43 3.95 -2.39
N HIS A 133 -5.10 3.87 -1.26
CA HIS A 133 -6.55 3.93 -1.15
C HIS A 133 -6.94 5.11 -0.24
N ALA A 134 -7.36 6.23 -0.83
CA ALA A 134 -7.36 7.54 -0.16
C ALA A 134 -5.95 8.03 0.22
N LEU A 135 -5.02 7.91 -0.75
CA LEU A 135 -3.56 8.12 -0.62
C LEU A 135 -3.15 9.43 0.08
N LYS A 136 -4.01 10.47 0.00
CA LYS A 136 -3.79 11.73 0.71
C LYS A 136 -3.55 11.53 2.23
N ASN A 137 -4.26 10.57 2.84
CA ASN A 137 -4.13 10.28 4.26
C ASN A 137 -2.77 9.65 4.56
N ASP A 138 -2.37 8.64 3.79
CA ASP A 138 -1.07 7.97 3.93
C ASP A 138 0.09 8.95 3.74
N LEU A 139 0.01 9.84 2.74
CA LEU A 139 0.99 10.89 2.54
C LEU A 139 1.12 11.84 3.74
N ALA A 140 0.05 12.05 4.51
CA ALA A 140 0.14 12.83 5.74
C ALA A 140 0.84 12.04 6.86
N TYR A 141 0.63 10.73 6.94
CA TYR A 141 1.31 9.85 7.88
C TYR A 141 2.80 9.68 7.56
N LEU A 142 3.16 9.51 6.29
CA LEU A 142 4.56 9.45 5.85
C LEU A 142 5.33 10.72 6.24
N ARG A 143 4.72 11.90 6.11
CA ARG A 143 5.34 13.17 6.56
C ARG A 143 5.59 13.19 8.07
N ARG A 144 4.72 12.57 8.87
CA ARG A 144 4.93 12.43 10.33
C ARG A 144 6.07 11.49 10.67
N LEU A 145 6.35 10.51 9.81
CA LEU A 145 7.55 9.67 9.89
C LEU A 145 8.81 10.38 9.35
N GLY A 146 8.69 11.61 8.84
CA GLY A 146 9.80 12.40 8.31
C GLY A 146 10.10 12.17 6.83
N ILE A 147 9.11 11.71 6.05
CA ILE A 147 9.23 11.49 4.59
C ILE A 147 8.18 12.29 3.85
N ASP A 148 8.64 13.14 2.93
CA ASP A 148 7.78 13.66 1.87
C ASP A 148 7.95 12.79 0.62
N ALA A 149 7.10 11.77 0.48
CA ALA A 149 7.22 10.80 -0.61
C ALA A 149 7.11 11.45 -1.99
N LEU A 150 6.44 12.61 -2.10
CA LEU A 150 6.30 13.35 -3.35
C LEU A 150 7.52 14.22 -3.68
N ALA A 151 8.42 14.42 -2.72
CA ALA A 151 9.69 15.11 -2.94
C ALA A 151 10.79 14.15 -3.42
N ILE A 152 10.53 12.84 -3.44
CA ILE A 152 11.46 11.83 -3.91
C ILE A 152 11.47 11.84 -5.45
N PRO A 153 12.63 12.10 -6.11
CA PRO A 153 12.69 12.30 -7.56
C PRO A 153 12.11 11.16 -8.40
N ASN A 154 12.28 9.91 -7.94
CA ASN A 154 11.84 8.73 -8.68
C ASN A 154 10.32 8.54 -8.61
N VAL A 155 9.60 9.24 -7.73
CA VAL A 155 8.14 9.16 -7.63
C VAL A 155 7.50 10.06 -8.70
N VAL A 156 7.15 9.46 -9.84
CA VAL A 156 6.70 10.18 -11.04
C VAL A 156 5.18 10.29 -11.16
N LEU A 157 4.42 9.45 -10.43
CA LEU A 157 2.96 9.40 -10.52
C LEU A 157 2.33 8.91 -9.21
N GLN A 158 1.09 9.35 -8.98
CA GLN A 158 0.22 8.86 -7.93
C GLN A 158 -1.00 8.16 -8.53
N LEU A 159 -1.34 6.98 -8.00
CA LEU A 159 -2.58 6.25 -8.28
C LEU A 159 -3.36 6.08 -6.99
N ASP A 160 -4.54 6.69 -6.94
CA ASP A 160 -5.47 6.51 -5.82
C ASP A 160 -6.63 5.66 -6.31
N THR A 161 -6.81 4.48 -5.71
CA THR A 161 -7.86 3.53 -6.08
C THR A 161 -9.26 4.13 -5.97
N GLN A 162 -9.51 5.05 -5.02
CA GLN A 162 -10.79 5.78 -4.93
C GLN A 162 -11.02 6.76 -6.08
N ARG A 163 -9.96 7.17 -6.79
CA ARG A 163 -10.07 8.12 -7.91
C ARG A 163 -10.10 7.44 -9.26
N ILE A 164 -9.48 6.26 -9.38
CA ILE A 164 -9.48 5.50 -10.63
C ILE A 164 -10.67 4.55 -10.73
N ALA A 165 -11.22 4.08 -9.61
CA ALA A 165 -12.38 3.18 -9.60
C ALA A 165 -13.73 3.91 -9.66
N THR A 166 -13.80 5.13 -9.14
CA THR A 166 -15.09 5.82 -8.91
C THR A 166 -15.03 7.32 -9.22
N PRO A 167 -16.19 7.93 -9.52
CA PRO A 167 -16.29 9.38 -9.61
C PRO A 167 -16.04 10.03 -8.23
N LYS A 168 -15.56 11.28 -8.22
CA LYS A 168 -15.13 12.02 -6.99
C LYS A 168 -16.12 12.04 -5.82
N ARG A 169 -17.41 11.83 -6.08
CA ARG A 169 -18.48 11.86 -5.04
C ARG A 169 -18.66 10.51 -4.34
N LEU A 170 -18.04 9.44 -4.84
CA LEU A 170 -18.16 8.09 -4.30
C LEU A 170 -16.77 7.61 -3.87
N THR A 171 -16.58 7.41 -2.57
CA THR A 171 -15.31 6.99 -1.96
C THR A 171 -15.54 5.70 -1.16
N PRO A 172 -15.70 4.54 -1.84
CA PRO A 172 -15.89 3.29 -1.14
C PRO A 172 -14.63 2.99 -0.31
N GLY A 173 -14.80 2.45 0.90
CA GLY A 173 -13.67 1.88 1.64
C GLY A 173 -13.11 0.66 0.92
N LEU A 174 -11.86 0.30 1.24
CA LEU A 174 -11.11 -0.73 0.52
C LEU A 174 -11.88 -2.06 0.41
N GLY A 175 -12.45 -2.55 1.52
CA GLY A 175 -13.24 -3.79 1.51
C GLY A 175 -14.42 -3.77 0.52
N LYS A 176 -15.16 -2.65 0.42
CA LYS A 176 -16.28 -2.52 -0.54
C LYS A 176 -15.78 -2.54 -1.98
N LEU A 177 -14.64 -1.90 -2.24
CA LEU A 177 -14.00 -1.92 -3.56
C LEU A 177 -13.55 -3.34 -3.92
N LEU A 178 -12.90 -4.05 -3.00
CA LEU A 178 -12.43 -5.43 -3.22
C LEU A 178 -13.61 -6.37 -3.53
N THR A 179 -14.73 -6.23 -2.82
CA THR A 179 -15.97 -6.96 -3.13
C THR A 179 -16.46 -6.69 -4.56
N ALA A 180 -16.51 -5.43 -5.00
CA ALA A 180 -16.91 -5.07 -6.37
C ALA A 180 -15.93 -5.60 -7.44
N LEU A 181 -14.66 -5.73 -7.07
CA LEU A 181 -13.63 -6.34 -7.91
C LEU A 181 -13.65 -7.87 -7.87
N ALA A 182 -14.53 -8.48 -7.07
CA ALA A 182 -14.56 -9.93 -6.81
C ALA A 182 -13.22 -10.46 -6.29
N ILE A 183 -12.53 -9.66 -5.47
CA ILE A 183 -11.28 -10.03 -4.81
C ILE A 183 -11.64 -10.47 -3.38
N PRO A 184 -11.46 -11.77 -3.04
CA PRO A 184 -11.60 -12.21 -1.66
C PRO A 184 -10.48 -11.60 -0.83
N ALA A 185 -10.86 -10.94 0.26
CA ALA A 185 -9.96 -10.25 1.15
C ALA A 185 -10.33 -10.55 2.60
N ASP A 186 -9.32 -10.94 3.36
CA ASP A 186 -9.40 -11.20 4.79
C ASP A 186 -8.42 -10.29 5.51
N ASN A 187 -8.58 -10.17 6.83
CA ASN A 187 -7.62 -9.49 7.69
C ASN A 187 -7.29 -8.04 7.30
N LEU A 188 -8.27 -7.30 6.77
CA LEU A 188 -8.19 -5.83 6.60
C LEU A 188 -7.94 -5.13 7.95
N HIS A 189 -7.50 -3.87 7.91
CA HIS A 189 -6.94 -3.11 9.05
C HIS A 189 -5.60 -3.67 9.54
N ASN A 190 -4.88 -4.31 8.64
CA ASN A 190 -3.46 -4.63 8.78
C ASN A 190 -2.78 -3.95 7.61
N ALA A 191 -1.93 -2.95 7.90
CA ALA A 191 -1.42 -2.08 6.86
C ALA A 191 -0.71 -2.85 5.73
N GLY A 192 0.01 -3.93 6.06
CA GLY A 192 0.67 -4.79 5.06
C GLY A 192 -0.31 -5.50 4.12
N ASN A 193 -1.39 -6.06 4.67
CA ASN A 193 -2.46 -6.67 3.87
C ASN A 193 -3.19 -5.61 3.04
N ASP A 194 -3.51 -4.45 3.62
CA ASP A 194 -4.24 -3.38 2.94
C ASP A 194 -3.44 -2.81 1.77
N ALA A 195 -2.12 -2.64 1.92
CA ALA A 195 -1.21 -2.31 0.81
C ALA A 195 -1.20 -3.41 -0.28
N HIS A 196 -1.20 -4.69 0.11
CA HIS A 196 -1.23 -5.81 -0.83
C HIS A 196 -2.52 -5.83 -1.64
N PHE A 197 -3.67 -5.76 -0.95
CA PHE A 197 -4.98 -5.72 -1.59
C PHE A 197 -5.19 -4.46 -2.43
N THR A 198 -4.58 -3.33 -2.05
CA THR A 198 -4.59 -2.11 -2.86
C THR A 198 -3.89 -2.33 -4.21
N LEU A 199 -2.75 -3.02 -4.27
CA LEU A 199 -2.13 -3.38 -5.56
C LEU A 199 -2.99 -4.35 -6.37
N ARG A 200 -3.55 -5.38 -5.72
CA ARG A 200 -4.49 -6.30 -6.40
C ARG A 200 -5.66 -5.53 -6.99
N ALA A 201 -6.20 -4.55 -6.27
CA ALA A 201 -7.28 -3.70 -6.73
C ALA A 201 -6.88 -2.89 -7.97
N VAL A 202 -5.69 -2.26 -7.99
CA VAL A 202 -5.20 -1.52 -9.17
C VAL A 202 -5.12 -2.40 -10.40
N LEU A 203 -4.55 -3.61 -10.27
CA LEU A 203 -4.41 -4.54 -11.39
C LEU A 203 -5.77 -5.00 -11.91
N GLU A 204 -6.71 -5.29 -11.02
CA GLU A 204 -8.04 -5.74 -11.40
C GLU A 204 -8.92 -4.61 -11.95
N ILE A 205 -8.79 -3.37 -11.44
CA ILE A 205 -9.41 -2.17 -12.02
C ILE A 205 -8.94 -2.00 -13.46
N ALA A 206 -7.63 -2.04 -13.70
CA ALA A 206 -7.07 -1.91 -15.05
C ALA A 206 -7.62 -3.00 -15.98
N ARG A 207 -7.64 -4.26 -15.53
CA ARG A 207 -8.16 -5.37 -16.33
C ARG A 207 -9.65 -5.23 -16.64
N LYS A 208 -10.48 -4.91 -15.64
CA LYS A 208 -11.93 -4.79 -15.81
C LYS A 208 -12.29 -3.60 -16.69
N GLU A 209 -11.71 -2.43 -16.43
CA GLU A 209 -11.99 -1.21 -17.18
C GLU A 209 -11.45 -1.24 -18.61
N PHE A 210 -10.36 -1.97 -18.87
CA PHE A 210 -9.89 -2.19 -20.24
C PHE A 210 -10.87 -3.07 -21.03
N ASN A 211 -11.40 -4.13 -20.41
CA ASN A 211 -12.32 -5.06 -21.07
C ASN A 211 -13.74 -4.50 -21.20
N HIS A 212 -14.22 -3.81 -20.16
CA HIS A 212 -15.54 -3.21 -20.09
C HIS A 212 -15.48 -1.90 -19.29
N PRO A 213 -15.28 -0.75 -19.95
CA PRO A 213 -15.23 0.55 -19.29
C PRO A 213 -16.48 0.84 -18.46
N GLY A 214 -16.32 1.31 -17.23
CA GLY A 214 -17.39 1.58 -16.27
C GLY A 214 -17.81 0.39 -15.40
N SER A 215 -17.34 -0.82 -15.71
CA SER A 215 -17.76 -2.06 -15.02
C SER A 215 -17.46 -2.09 -13.53
N VAL A 216 -16.38 -1.43 -13.08
CA VAL A 216 -16.05 -1.38 -11.66
C VAL A 216 -17.10 -0.57 -10.91
N LEU A 217 -17.51 0.57 -11.46
CA LEU A 217 -18.52 1.45 -10.87
C LEU A 217 -19.88 0.74 -10.76
N GLU A 218 -20.27 0.01 -11.81
CA GLU A 218 -21.52 -0.75 -11.84
C GLU A 218 -21.57 -1.88 -10.80
N SER A 219 -20.42 -2.46 -10.49
CA SER A 219 -20.28 -3.56 -9.54
C SER A 219 -20.26 -3.11 -8.07
N LEU A 220 -20.22 -1.81 -7.80
CA LEU A 220 -20.16 -1.31 -6.43
C LEU A 220 -21.49 -1.46 -5.69
N PRO A 221 -21.46 -1.80 -4.39
CA PRO A 221 -22.67 -1.82 -3.57
C PRO A 221 -23.36 -0.45 -3.59
N LYS A 222 -24.66 -0.43 -3.91
CA LYS A 222 -25.45 0.79 -3.82
C LYS A 222 -25.54 1.26 -2.36
N PRO A 223 -25.50 2.58 -2.08
CA PRO A 223 -25.67 3.07 -0.73
C PRO A 223 -27.02 2.59 -0.18
N VAL A 224 -26.98 1.94 0.98
CA VAL A 224 -28.18 1.63 1.78
C VAL A 224 -28.58 2.93 2.47
N GLY A 225 -29.84 3.34 2.37
CA GLY A 225 -30.35 4.57 2.99
C GLY A 225 -30.14 4.60 4.51
N ASP A 226 -29.87 5.79 5.04
CA ASP A 226 -29.36 6.07 6.39
C ASP A 226 -30.15 5.44 7.55
N ALA A 227 -29.44 4.78 8.48
CA ALA A 227 -29.89 4.57 9.85
C ALA A 227 -29.00 5.40 10.80
N LYS A 228 -29.60 6.35 11.52
CA LYS A 228 -28.94 7.28 12.46
C LYS A 228 -28.38 6.55 13.69
N GLY A 229 -27.19 6.94 14.15
CA GLY A 229 -26.61 6.51 15.44
C GLY A 229 -25.41 7.35 15.89
N ASP A 230 -25.65 8.13 16.95
CA ASP A 230 -24.82 8.41 18.12
C ASP A 230 -23.71 9.50 18.16
N GLU A 231 -23.85 10.29 19.23
CA GLU A 231 -23.12 11.49 19.63
C GLU A 231 -21.65 11.25 20.02
N LYS A 232 -20.79 12.24 19.75
CA LYS A 232 -19.38 12.26 20.17
C LYS A 232 -19.22 12.96 21.53
N PRO A 233 -18.58 12.36 22.55
CA PRO A 233 -18.17 13.09 23.75
C PRO A 233 -16.77 13.74 23.62
N GLN A 234 -16.64 14.89 24.27
CA GLN A 234 -15.51 15.84 24.24
C GLN A 234 -14.23 15.36 24.97
N LYS A 235 -13.08 15.98 24.61
CA LYS A 235 -11.71 15.70 25.06
C LYS A 235 -11.31 16.48 26.33
N VAL A 236 -10.45 15.90 27.16
CA VAL A 236 -9.70 16.58 28.24
C VAL A 236 -8.19 16.28 28.05
N PRO A 237 -7.26 17.25 28.18
CA PRO A 237 -5.83 17.03 27.97
C PRO A 237 -5.05 16.89 29.28
N LEU A 238 -3.94 16.13 29.28
CA LEU A 238 -2.66 16.42 30.00
C LEU A 238 -1.62 15.32 29.66
N GLN A 239 -0.46 15.66 29.11
CA GLN A 239 0.86 15.95 29.73
C GLN A 239 1.82 14.75 29.79
N SER A 240 3.11 15.08 29.61
CA SER A 240 4.21 14.29 29.07
C SER A 240 5.28 13.93 30.11
N ALA A 241 5.98 12.80 29.93
CA ALA A 241 7.39 12.54 30.33
C ALA A 241 7.69 11.04 30.07
N THR A 242 8.90 10.49 29.85
CA THR A 242 10.25 10.90 29.39
C THR A 242 10.98 9.57 29.08
N ALA A 243 11.98 9.60 28.19
CA ALA A 243 12.69 8.43 27.63
C ALA A 243 13.83 7.88 28.53
N ASP A 244 14.20 6.60 28.31
CA ASP A 244 15.48 6.02 28.75
C ASP A 244 16.05 5.05 27.70
N ASN A 245 17.36 4.88 27.75
CA ASN A 245 18.32 4.56 26.69
C ASN A 245 18.36 3.08 26.25
N GLY A 246 18.53 2.86 24.94
CA GLY A 246 18.63 1.54 24.32
C GLY A 246 20.07 1.04 24.08
N PRO A 247 20.25 -0.24 23.71
CA PRO A 247 21.52 -0.80 23.26
C PRO A 247 21.64 -0.90 21.72
N HIS A 248 22.86 -1.22 21.30
CA HIS A 248 23.49 -1.05 19.98
C HIS A 248 22.78 -1.59 18.72
N ILE A 249 23.01 -0.80 17.66
CA ILE A 249 22.49 -0.82 16.28
C ILE A 249 23.15 -1.91 15.42
N ARG A 250 22.36 -2.58 14.56
CA ARG A 250 22.84 -3.48 13.49
C ARG A 250 22.83 -2.76 12.14
N THR A 251 23.76 -3.09 11.25
CA THR A 251 23.93 -2.41 9.95
C THR A 251 22.95 -2.91 8.87
N PHE A 252 22.69 -2.08 7.86
CA PHE A 252 21.74 -2.34 6.76
C PHE A 252 21.95 -3.69 6.05
N ASP A 253 23.20 -4.08 5.78
CA ASP A 253 23.52 -5.37 5.18
C ASP A 253 23.12 -6.56 6.07
N GLN A 254 23.12 -6.37 7.40
CA GLN A 254 22.70 -7.40 8.36
C GLN A 254 21.17 -7.58 8.37
N ILE A 255 20.41 -6.51 8.11
CA ILE A 255 18.94 -6.58 8.02
C ILE A 255 18.54 -7.27 6.71
N ARG A 256 19.19 -6.95 5.60
CA ARG A 256 18.94 -7.55 4.29
C ARG A 256 19.40 -9.01 4.20
N ALA A 257 20.56 -9.36 4.79
CA ALA A 257 21.05 -10.74 4.81
C ALA A 257 20.17 -11.67 5.66
N ALA A 258 19.66 -11.20 6.79
CA ALA A 258 18.72 -11.97 7.62
C ALA A 258 17.40 -12.32 6.90
N GLN A 259 16.99 -11.51 5.92
CA GLN A 259 15.82 -11.77 5.08
C GLN A 259 16.08 -12.82 3.99
N LEU A 260 17.34 -13.00 3.56
CA LEU A 260 17.71 -13.95 2.51
C LEU A 260 18.07 -15.33 3.06
N GLU A 261 18.67 -15.42 4.26
CA GLU A 261 19.01 -16.72 4.87
C GLU A 261 17.78 -17.54 5.32
N ASP A 262 16.69 -16.88 5.72
CA ASP A 262 15.45 -17.54 6.22
C ASP A 262 14.51 -18.03 5.07
N THR A 263 14.92 -17.84 3.79
CA THR A 263 14.19 -18.34 2.61
C THR A 263 14.75 -19.64 2.05
N ARG A 264 15.84 -20.19 2.63
CA ARG A 264 16.30 -21.53 2.28
C ARG A 264 15.36 -22.54 2.94
N LEU A 265 14.58 -23.23 2.12
CA LEU A 265 13.87 -24.44 2.55
C LEU A 265 14.87 -25.37 3.27
N PRO A 266 14.51 -25.99 4.41
CA PRO A 266 15.36 -27.00 5.00
C PRO A 266 15.56 -28.12 3.99
N THR A 267 16.82 -28.39 3.65
CA THR A 267 17.22 -29.60 2.93
C THR A 267 17.08 -30.79 3.89
N GLU A 268 16.21 -31.70 3.49
CA GLU A 268 15.83 -33.02 4.06
C GLU A 268 15.06 -33.04 5.39
#